data_AF-E8KI11-F1
#
_entry.id   AF-E8KI11-F1
#
_cell.length_a   1.000
_cell.length_b   1.000
_cell.length_c   1.000
_cell.angle_alpha   90.00
_cell.angle_beta   90.00
_cell.angle_gamma   90.00
#
_symmetry.space_group_name_H-M   'P 1'
#
loop_
_entity.id
_entity.type
_entity.pdbx_description
1 polymer ?
#
loop_
_entity_poly.entity_id
_entity_poly.type
_entity_poly.pdbx_seq_one_letter_code
_entity_poly.pdbx_strand_id
1 'polypeptide(L)'
;MQETERSVECKNIGGVMIKHDLDNFEFSYLTEEGIKAGKLRYRYIKDNVIDVYTTKVDEAFQGKGIAGELYAALIAFAQGKGLKIKPSCSYIEAKMQRSHQDLIA
;
A
#
# COMPACT_ATOMS: atom_id res chain seq x y z
N MET A 1 3.51 -28.15 12.15
CA MET A 1 4.09 -27.50 10.94
C MET A 1 2.90 -26.77 10.31
N GLN A 2 2.77 -25.45 10.23
CA GLN A 2 3.66 -24.30 10.37
C GLN A 2 2.76 -23.14 10.85
N GLU A 3 3.14 -22.40 11.90
CA GLU A 3 2.53 -21.09 12.16
C GLU A 3 3.68 -20.09 12.24
N THR A 4 4.06 -19.60 11.07
CA THR A 4 5.06 -18.55 10.92
C THR A 4 4.41 -17.22 11.30
N GLU A 5 4.36 -16.94 12.59
CA GLU A 5 3.85 -15.69 13.21
C GLU A 5 4.74 -14.46 12.91
N ARG A 6 5.28 -14.32 11.70
CA ARG A 6 6.17 -13.21 11.36
C ARG A 6 5.58 -12.32 10.28
N SER A 7 5.23 -11.10 10.70
CA SER A 7 5.29 -9.86 9.92
C SER A 7 4.07 -9.46 9.07
N VAL A 8 2.89 -10.03 9.30
CA VAL A 8 1.66 -9.54 8.65
C VAL A 8 0.99 -8.49 9.51
N GLU A 9 1.07 -7.22 9.12
CA GLU A 9 0.34 -6.14 9.81
C GLU A 9 -1.05 -6.01 9.18
N CYS A 10 -2.07 -6.37 9.94
CA CYS A 10 -3.48 -6.30 9.53
C CYS A 10 -4.09 -5.03 10.14
N LYS A 11 -4.44 -4.04 9.32
CA LYS A 11 -5.14 -2.84 9.80
C LYS A 11 -6.61 -2.91 9.37
N ASN A 12 -7.52 -2.85 10.34
CA ASN A 12 -8.95 -2.87 10.10
C ASN A 12 -9.48 -1.44 10.14
N ILE A 13 -9.96 -0.92 9.01
CA ILE A 13 -10.50 0.44 8.90
C ILE A 13 -11.93 0.31 8.40
N GLY A 14 -12.95 0.52 9.25
CA GLY A 14 -14.36 0.58 8.81
C GLY A 14 -14.88 -0.65 8.03
N GLY A 15 -14.55 -1.88 8.48
CA GLY A 15 -14.99 -3.12 7.84
C GLY A 15 -14.04 -3.66 6.76
N VAL A 16 -12.95 -2.98 6.43
CA VAL A 16 -12.00 -3.48 5.41
C VAL A 16 -10.63 -3.84 5.98
N MET A 17 -10.08 -4.93 5.47
CA MET A 17 -8.84 -5.55 5.95
C MET A 17 -7.71 -5.26 4.96
N ILE A 18 -6.80 -4.37 5.34
CA ILE A 18 -5.55 -4.20 4.59
C ILE A 18 -4.51 -5.13 5.20
N LYS A 19 -4.07 -6.10 4.41
CA LYS A 19 -3.00 -7.03 4.73
C LYS A 19 -1.68 -6.49 4.20
N HIS A 20 -0.75 -6.17 5.09
CA HIS A 20 0.60 -5.77 4.72
C HIS A 20 1.56 -6.96 4.81
N ASP A 21 2.10 -7.37 3.67
CA ASP A 21 3.11 -8.41 3.57
C ASP A 21 4.50 -7.76 3.44
N LEU A 22 5.25 -7.71 4.55
CA LEU A 22 6.59 -7.12 4.59
C LEU A 22 7.65 -7.97 3.86
N ASP A 23 7.41 -9.28 3.72
CA ASP A 23 8.31 -10.20 3.03
C ASP A 23 8.22 -10.02 1.51
N ASN A 24 7.00 -9.88 1.01
CA ASN A 24 6.73 -9.62 -0.41
C ASN A 24 6.67 -8.14 -0.79
N PHE A 25 6.80 -7.23 0.19
CA PHE A 25 6.62 -5.79 0.03
C PHE A 25 5.33 -5.45 -0.73
N GLU A 26 4.22 -6.08 -0.32
CA GLU A 26 2.92 -5.98 -0.95
C GLU A 26 1.85 -5.63 0.08
N PHE A 27 1.03 -4.63 -0.21
CA PHE A 27 -0.22 -4.38 0.48
C PHE A 27 -1.37 -4.98 -0.32
N SER A 28 -2.19 -5.80 0.33
CA SER A 28 -3.39 -6.39 -0.25
C SER A 28 -4.62 -5.83 0.46
N TYR A 29 -5.61 -5.40 -0.31
CA TYR A 29 -6.90 -4.96 0.21
C TYR A 29 -7.89 -6.12 0.13
N LEU A 30 -8.45 -6.51 1.26
CA LEU A 30 -9.45 -7.57 1.41
C LEU A 30 -10.77 -6.96 1.91
N THR A 31 -11.87 -7.34 1.28
CA THR A 31 -13.22 -7.00 1.75
C THR A 31 -13.62 -7.85 2.97
N GLU A 32 -14.76 -7.54 3.58
CA GLU A 32 -15.36 -8.34 4.67
C GLU A 32 -15.55 -9.80 4.29
N GLU A 33 -15.77 -10.07 3.00
CA GLU A 33 -15.94 -11.41 2.44
C GLU A 33 -14.60 -12.13 2.18
N GLY A 34 -13.46 -11.49 2.47
CA GLY A 34 -12.12 -12.00 2.20
C GLY A 34 -11.71 -11.91 0.73
N ILE A 35 -12.43 -11.14 -0.09
CA ILE A 35 -12.14 -10.98 -1.52
C ILE A 35 -11.05 -9.93 -1.70
N LYS A 36 -10.01 -10.27 -2.46
CA LYS A 36 -8.91 -9.35 -2.77
C LYS A 36 -9.36 -8.33 -3.80
N ALA A 37 -9.77 -7.16 -3.33
CA ALA A 37 -10.23 -6.08 -4.20
C ALA A 37 -9.07 -5.25 -4.77
N GLY A 38 -7.87 -5.32 -4.19
CA GLY A 38 -6.71 -4.62 -4.74
C GLY A 38 -5.38 -5.07 -4.15
N LYS A 39 -4.30 -4.69 -4.84
CA LYS A 39 -2.92 -4.88 -4.40
C LYS A 39 -2.02 -3.72 -4.81
N LEU A 40 -1.10 -3.37 -3.92
CA LEU A 40 -0.04 -2.40 -4.15
C LEU A 40 1.29 -3.06 -3.83
N ARG A 41 2.23 -2.98 -4.76
CA ARG A 41 3.60 -3.47 -4.59
C ARG A 41 4.56 -2.30 -4.51
N TYR A 42 5.48 -2.42 -3.57
CA TYR A 42 6.56 -1.48 -3.43
C TYR A 42 7.88 -2.25 -3.23
N ARG A 43 9.00 -1.55 -3.25
CA ARG A 43 10.32 -2.13 -2.96
C ARG A 43 11.20 -1.08 -2.30
N TYR A 44 12.14 -1.49 -1.47
CA TYR A 44 13.16 -0.57 -0.96
C TYR A 44 14.20 -0.30 -2.04
N ILE A 45 14.42 0.98 -2.35
CA ILE A 45 15.49 1.41 -3.27
C ILE A 45 16.64 2.10 -2.54
N LYS A 46 16.41 2.55 -1.30
CA LYS A 46 17.42 3.08 -0.37
C LYS A 46 16.97 2.78 1.06
N ASP A 47 17.84 2.99 2.04
CA ASP A 47 17.57 2.80 3.48
C ASP A 47 16.26 3.47 3.93
N ASN A 48 16.00 4.69 3.46
CA ASN A 48 14.81 5.47 3.80
C ASN A 48 13.93 5.79 2.59
N VAL A 49 14.03 5.02 1.49
CA VAL A 49 13.24 5.27 0.27
C VAL A 49 12.65 3.99 -0.28
N ILE A 50 11.33 4.01 -0.46
CA ILE A 50 10.56 2.95 -1.11
C ILE A 50 10.03 3.38 -2.47
N ASP A 51 10.05 2.49 -3.44
CA ASP A 51 9.58 2.70 -4.81
C ASP A 51 8.29 1.95 -5.05
N VAL A 52 7.22 2.69 -5.37
CA VAL A 52 5.91 2.13 -5.70
C VAL A 52 5.81 2.01 -7.20
N TYR A 53 6.01 0.79 -7.68
CA TYR A 53 6.11 0.52 -9.11
C TYR A 53 4.81 -0.09 -9.68
N THR A 54 3.93 -0.65 -8.85
CA THR A 54 2.69 -1.27 -9.34
C THR A 54 1.57 -1.16 -8.32
N THR A 55 0.46 -0.55 -8.73
CA THR A 55 -0.81 -0.58 -8.00
C THR A 55 -1.87 -1.11 -8.94
N LYS A 56 -2.54 -2.20 -8.55
CA LYS A 56 -3.63 -2.81 -9.31
C LYS A 56 -4.83 -2.99 -8.40
N VAL A 57 -5.97 -2.49 -8.84
CA VAL A 57 -7.27 -2.70 -8.19
C VAL A 57 -8.10 -3.52 -9.16
N ASP A 58 -8.89 -4.43 -8.61
CA ASP A 58 -9.79 -5.25 -9.41
C ASP A 58 -10.92 -4.38 -9.99
N GLU A 59 -11.24 -4.55 -11.27
CA GLU A 59 -12.22 -3.73 -12.00
C GLU A 59 -13.59 -3.75 -11.32
N ALA A 60 -13.99 -4.88 -10.71
CA ALA A 60 -15.25 -4.99 -9.98
C ALA A 60 -15.34 -4.03 -8.78
N PHE A 61 -14.20 -3.55 -8.29
CA PHE A 61 -14.10 -2.64 -7.16
C PHE A 61 -13.45 -1.29 -7.50
N GLN A 62 -13.07 -1.08 -8.77
CA GLN A 62 -12.62 0.23 -9.24
C GLN A 62 -13.74 1.27 -9.06
N GLY A 63 -13.36 2.51 -8.76
CA GLY A 63 -14.32 3.59 -8.45
C GLY A 63 -14.77 3.66 -6.99
N LYS A 64 -14.44 2.66 -6.14
CA LYS A 64 -14.73 2.71 -4.69
C LYS A 64 -13.62 3.34 -3.85
N GLY A 65 -12.57 3.87 -4.47
CA GLY A 65 -11.46 4.52 -3.77
C GLY A 65 -10.42 3.56 -3.14
N ILE A 66 -10.45 2.26 -3.45
CA ILE A 66 -9.52 1.26 -2.89
C ILE A 66 -8.05 1.57 -3.16
N ALA A 67 -7.72 2.08 -4.34
CA ALA A 67 -6.35 2.53 -4.65
C ALA A 67 -5.91 3.64 -3.68
N GLY A 68 -6.85 4.51 -3.27
CA GLY A 68 -6.62 5.56 -2.29
C GLY A 68 -6.39 5.00 -0.88
N GLU A 69 -7.15 3.99 -0.47
CA GLU A 69 -6.98 3.31 0.83
C GLU A 69 -5.63 2.60 0.94
N LEU A 70 -5.26 1.82 -0.10
CA LEU A 70 -3.94 1.18 -0.20
C LEU A 70 -2.81 2.21 -0.15
N TYR A 71 -2.98 3.31 -0.89
CA TYR A 71 -2.03 4.42 -0.88
C TYR A 71 -1.95 5.09 0.49
N ALA A 72 -3.08 5.33 1.17
CA ALA A 72 -3.10 5.93 2.50
C ALA A 72 -2.42 5.05 3.54
N ALA A 73 -2.63 3.73 3.48
CA ALA A 73 -1.94 2.77 4.33
C ALA A 73 -0.42 2.78 4.09
N LEU A 74 0.01 2.81 2.83
CA LEU A 74 1.42 2.94 2.47
C LEU A 74 2.03 4.25 2.98
N ILE A 75 1.33 5.38 2.83
CA ILE A 75 1.78 6.69 3.32
C ILE A 75 1.90 6.67 4.83
N ALA A 76 0.91 6.15 5.55
CA ALA A 76 0.97 6.03 7.01
C ALA A 76 2.15 5.16 7.46
N PHE A 77 2.43 4.07 6.75
CA PHE A 77 3.61 3.24 7.00
C PHE A 77 4.92 4.02 6.75
N ALA A 78 5.00 4.74 5.63
CA ALA A 78 6.15 5.55 5.30
C ALA A 78 6.38 6.67 6.32
N GLN A 79 5.34 7.43 6.67
CA GLN A 79 5.39 8.49 7.68
C GLN A 79 5.76 7.95 9.06
N GLY A 80 5.15 6.84 9.49
CA GLY A 80 5.44 6.22 10.79
C GLY A 80 6.88 5.74 10.93
N LYS A 81 7.53 5.40 9.81
CA LYS A 81 8.93 4.98 9.76
C LYS A 81 9.91 6.05 9.25
N GLY A 82 9.43 7.24 8.88
CA GLY A 82 10.25 8.29 8.26
C GLY A 82 10.81 7.94 6.87
N LEU A 83 10.13 7.07 6.12
CA LEU A 83 10.48 6.67 4.77
C LEU A 83 9.92 7.67 3.76
N LYS A 84 10.67 7.90 2.67
CA LYS A 84 10.21 8.60 1.48
C LYS A 84 9.71 7.62 0.42
N ILE A 85 8.82 8.08 -0.44
CA ILE A 85 8.19 7.27 -1.48
C ILE A 85 8.57 7.84 -2.85
N LYS A 86 9.07 6.96 -3.71
CA LYS A 86 9.28 7.22 -5.13
C LYS A 86 8.07 6.70 -5.91
N PRO A 87 7.28 7.58 -6.53
CA PRO A 87 6.16 7.17 -7.35
C PRO A 87 6.64 6.78 -8.75
N SER A 88 6.96 5.51 -8.98
CA SER A 88 7.35 5.04 -10.33
C SER A 88 6.15 4.86 -11.27
N CYS A 89 4.92 4.91 -10.75
CA CYS A 89 3.69 4.83 -11.52
C CYS A 89 3.06 6.22 -11.65
N SER A 90 2.70 6.63 -12.88
CA SER A 90 2.14 7.95 -13.18
C SER A 90 0.90 8.30 -12.36
N TYR A 91 0.08 7.31 -11.97
CA TYR A 91 -1.08 7.51 -11.11
C TYR A 91 -0.69 7.95 -9.69
N ILE A 92 0.28 7.24 -9.09
CA ILE A 92 0.75 7.54 -7.73
C ILE A 92 1.48 8.88 -7.74
N GLU A 93 2.24 9.18 -8.80
CA GLU A 93 2.94 10.46 -8.95
C GLU A 93 1.95 11.63 -8.92
N ALA A 94 0.91 11.59 -9.75
CA ALA A 94 -0.09 12.65 -9.78
C ALA A 94 -0.82 12.83 -8.42
N LYS A 95 -1.09 11.72 -7.72
CA LYS A 95 -1.67 11.71 -6.37
C LYS A 95 -0.71 12.32 -5.33
N MET A 96 0.54 11.89 -5.33
CA MET A 96 1.57 12.33 -4.38
C MET A 96 1.90 13.81 -4.58
N GLN A 97 2.06 14.26 -5.82
CA GLN A 97 2.39 15.66 -6.11
C GLN A 97 1.34 16.63 -5.59
N ARG A 98 0.06 16.23 -5.49
CA ARG A 98 -1.01 17.06 -4.93
C ARG A 98 -1.17 16.95 -3.41
N SER A 99 -0.96 15.78 -2.83
CA SER A 99 -1.30 15.53 -1.42
C SER A 99 -0.10 15.41 -0.48
N HIS A 100 1.05 14.94 -0.95
CA HIS A 100 2.19 14.55 -0.12
C HIS A 100 3.54 14.80 -0.81
N GLN A 101 3.75 16.02 -1.31
CA GLN A 101 4.96 16.36 -2.07
C GLN A 101 6.24 16.26 -1.22
N ASP A 102 6.13 16.48 0.10
CA ASP A 102 7.24 16.39 1.06
C ASP A 102 7.79 14.97 1.22
N LEU A 103 6.94 13.96 1.05
CA LEU A 103 7.33 12.55 1.16
C LEU A 103 7.94 11.99 -0.13
N ILE A 104 8.04 12.79 -1.19
CA ILE A 104 8.63 12.35 -2.47
C ILE A 104 10.17 12.31 -2.34
N ALA A 105 10.77 11.22 -2.84
CA ALA A 105 12.21 10.99 -2.83
C ALA A 105 12.93 11.41 -4.11
#